data_AF-A0A4U7CWN3-F1
#
_entry.id   AF-A0A4U7CWN3-F1
#
_cell.length_a   1.000
_cell.length_b   1.000
_cell.length_c   1.000
_cell.angle_alpha   90.00
_cell.angle_beta   90.00
_cell.angle_gamma   90.00
#
_symmetry.space_group_name_H-M   'P 1'
#
loop_
_entity.id
_entity.type
_entity.pdbx_description
1 polymer ?
#
loop_
_entity_poly.entity_id
_entity_poly.type
_entity_poly.pdbx_seq_one_letter_code
_entity_poly.pdbx_strand_id
1 'polypeptide(L)'
;PFEKSHVHVGDPIVDVMLKEFSRLDGAFVISDSGKIVSAYRYLEPAAEGVDIPKGLGARHMAAGAITMDTNAVAVVLSESDGLVRAFSGGEIILELDPEAY
;
A
#
# COMPACT_ATOMS: atom_id res chain seq x y z
N PRO A 1 -8.31 6.24 12.76
CA PRO A 1 -7.80 7.27 13.71
C PRO A 1 -7.72 8.71 13.14
N PHE A 2 -7.90 8.94 11.83
CA PHE A 2 -7.62 10.24 11.20
C PHE A 2 -8.84 11.06 10.75
N GLU A 3 -10.05 10.67 11.16
CA GLU A 3 -11.30 11.25 10.66
C GLU A 3 -11.34 12.79 10.81
N LYS A 4 -10.88 13.30 11.96
CA LYS A 4 -10.83 14.74 12.29
C LYS A 4 -9.44 15.38 12.16
N SER A 5 -8.46 14.66 11.62
CA SER A 5 -7.08 15.14 11.51
C SER A 5 -6.81 15.76 10.13
N HIS A 6 -6.02 16.83 10.08
CA HIS A 6 -5.45 17.37 8.85
C HIS A 6 -4.15 16.64 8.56
N VAL A 7 -4.23 15.54 7.79
CA VAL A 7 -3.09 14.66 7.47
C VAL A 7 -3.08 14.36 5.98
N HIS A 8 -2.40 15.19 5.20
CA HIS A 8 -2.23 14.97 3.76
C HIS A 8 -0.82 14.53 3.42
N VAL A 9 -0.71 13.58 2.49
CA VAL A 9 0.59 13.19 1.94
C VAL A 9 1.24 14.41 1.29
N GLY A 10 2.52 14.64 1.58
CA GLY A 10 3.26 15.82 1.14
C GLY A 10 3.38 16.93 2.19
N ASP A 11 2.58 16.88 3.26
CA ASP A 11 2.79 17.75 4.42
C ASP A 11 4.04 17.27 5.21
N PRO A 12 5.03 18.13 5.53
CA PRO A 12 6.26 17.69 6.20
C PRO A 12 6.04 16.99 7.55
N ILE A 13 4.97 17.36 8.27
CA ILE A 13 4.62 16.72 9.54
C ILE A 13 4.08 15.29 9.34
N VAL A 14 3.48 15.03 8.18
CA VAL A 14 2.92 13.72 7.83
C VAL A 14 4.03 12.75 7.44
N ASP A 15 5.15 13.22 6.87
CA ASP A 15 6.29 12.36 6.53
C ASP A 15 6.86 11.63 7.75
N VAL A 16 6.99 12.34 8.88
CA VAL A 16 7.45 11.74 10.13
C VAL A 16 6.44 10.72 10.64
N MET A 17 5.14 11.06 10.58
CA MET A 17 4.08 10.15 11.01
C MET A 17 4.03 8.88 10.15
N LEU A 18 4.16 8.99 8.84
CA LEU A 18 4.21 7.84 7.91
C LEU A 18 5.39 6.92 8.25
N LYS A 19 6.57 7.47 8.55
CA LYS A 19 7.77 6.70 8.94
C LYS A 19 7.60 5.98 10.28
N GLU A 20 7.04 6.65 11.26
CA GLU A 20 6.81 6.01 12.56
C GLU A 20 5.72 4.94 12.45
N PHE A 21 4.67 5.22 11.66
CA PHE A 21 3.56 4.29 11.51
C PHE A 21 3.83 3.16 10.52
N SER A 22 4.80 3.27 9.63
CA SER A 22 5.20 2.15 8.78
C SER A 22 5.86 1.00 9.56
N ARG A 23 6.14 1.19 10.85
CA ARG A 23 6.75 0.19 11.73
C ARG A 23 5.76 -0.80 12.32
N LEU A 24 4.46 -0.53 12.29
CA LEU A 24 3.46 -1.54 12.67
C LEU A 24 2.83 -2.17 11.43
N ASP A 25 2.24 -3.34 11.64
CA ASP A 25 1.69 -4.15 10.57
C ASP A 25 0.40 -3.56 9.97
N GLY A 26 0.16 -3.92 8.71
CA GLY A 26 -1.04 -3.59 7.95
C GLY A 26 -0.79 -2.52 6.89
N ALA A 27 -1.88 -1.88 6.46
CA ALA A 27 -1.88 -0.91 5.37
C ALA A 27 -2.31 0.49 5.83
N PHE A 28 -1.82 1.49 5.10
CA PHE A 28 -2.41 2.81 5.06
C PHE A 28 -3.54 2.85 4.02
N VAL A 29 -4.59 3.59 4.30
CA VAL A 29 -5.65 3.91 3.33
C VAL A 29 -5.64 5.41 3.13
N ILE A 30 -5.44 5.83 1.88
CA ILE A 30 -5.29 7.22 1.48
C ILE A 30 -6.39 7.54 0.48
N SER A 31 -7.08 8.67 0.65
CA SER A 31 -8.11 9.11 -0.29
C SER A 31 -7.50 9.67 -1.57
N ASP A 32 -8.32 9.81 -2.61
CA ASP A 32 -8.00 10.51 -3.86
C ASP A 32 -7.49 11.95 -3.65
N SER A 33 -7.99 12.64 -2.63
CA SER A 33 -7.54 13.98 -2.23
C SER A 33 -6.18 13.98 -1.49
N GLY A 34 -5.55 12.82 -1.30
CA GLY A 34 -4.28 12.68 -0.59
C GLY A 34 -4.39 12.65 0.94
N LYS A 35 -5.60 12.57 1.51
CA LYS A 35 -5.78 12.50 2.97
C LYS A 35 -5.55 11.06 3.45
N ILE A 36 -4.77 10.88 4.51
CA ILE A 36 -4.67 9.58 5.19
C ILE A 36 -5.96 9.35 5.98
N VAL A 37 -6.74 8.33 5.60
CA VAL A 37 -8.03 7.99 6.22
C VAL A 37 -7.84 6.99 7.36
N SER A 38 -6.95 6.01 7.18
CA SER A 38 -6.60 5.02 8.20
C SER A 38 -5.18 4.49 8.03
N ALA A 39 -4.67 3.87 9.09
CA ALA A 39 -3.39 3.17 9.14
C ALA A 39 -3.59 1.86 9.91
N TYR A 40 -2.62 0.95 9.79
CA TYR A 40 -2.61 -0.35 10.49
C TYR A 40 -3.82 -1.21 10.17
N ARG A 41 -4.29 -1.11 8.92
CA ARG A 41 -5.45 -1.88 8.48
C ARG A 41 -5.02 -3.26 8.04
N TYR A 42 -5.64 -4.26 8.65
CA TYR A 42 -5.75 -5.57 8.04
C TYR A 42 -6.69 -5.45 6.83
N LEU A 43 -6.20 -5.86 5.67
CA LEU A 43 -6.97 -5.95 4.43
C LEU A 43 -7.40 -7.39 4.26
N GLU A 44 -8.70 -7.61 4.15
CA GLU A 44 -9.32 -8.92 3.92
C GLU A 44 -10.18 -8.87 2.63
N PRO A 45 -9.56 -8.64 1.47
CA PRO A 45 -10.27 -8.71 0.19
C PRO A 45 -10.58 -10.16 -0.20
N ALA A 46 -11.52 -10.35 -1.12
CA ALA A 46 -11.66 -11.61 -1.81
C ALA A 46 -10.39 -11.87 -2.64
N ALA A 47 -9.72 -12.98 -2.37
CA ALA A 47 -8.49 -13.37 -3.09
C ALA A 47 -8.78 -14.22 -4.34
N GLU A 48 -10.04 -14.32 -4.75
CA GLU A 48 -10.46 -15.22 -5.82
C GLU A 48 -10.01 -14.65 -7.18
N GLY A 49 -9.17 -15.39 -7.91
CA GLY A 49 -8.66 -14.97 -9.22
C GLY A 49 -7.40 -14.11 -9.20
N VAL A 50 -6.87 -13.77 -8.01
CA VAL A 50 -5.61 -13.02 -7.89
C VAL A 50 -4.43 -13.97 -8.09
N ASP A 51 -3.73 -13.80 -9.21
CA ASP A 51 -2.50 -14.54 -9.51
C ASP A 51 -1.30 -13.59 -9.40
N ILE A 52 -0.43 -13.84 -8.43
CA ILE A 52 0.81 -13.06 -8.27
C ILE A 52 2.03 -13.94 -8.56
N PRO A 53 3.12 -13.35 -9.09
CA PRO A 53 4.37 -14.06 -9.30
C PRO A 53 4.85 -14.84 -8.06
N LYS A 54 5.41 -16.03 -8.32
CA LYS A 54 6.02 -16.85 -7.26
C LYS A 54 7.12 -16.07 -6.54
N GLY A 55 7.20 -16.26 -5.22
CA GLY A 55 8.15 -15.55 -4.36
C GLY A 55 7.58 -14.27 -3.76
N LEU A 56 6.40 -13.81 -4.18
CA LEU A 56 5.70 -12.71 -3.56
C LEU A 56 4.77 -13.20 -2.44
N GLY A 57 4.76 -12.46 -1.33
CA GLY A 57 4.15 -12.89 -0.06
C GLY A 57 2.77 -12.30 0.21
N ALA A 58 2.32 -12.40 1.46
CA ALA A 58 0.99 -11.96 1.89
C ALA A 58 0.71 -10.47 1.61
N ARG A 59 1.72 -9.59 1.69
CA ARG A 59 1.57 -8.16 1.39
C ARG A 59 1.24 -7.92 -0.08
N HIS A 60 1.91 -8.65 -0.97
CA HIS A 60 1.66 -8.58 -2.40
C HIS A 60 0.32 -9.20 -2.77
N MET A 61 -0.05 -10.33 -2.16
CA MET A 61 -1.39 -10.93 -2.31
C MET A 61 -2.48 -9.94 -1.92
N ALA A 62 -2.34 -9.29 -0.75
CA ALA A 62 -3.31 -8.31 -0.28
C ALA A 62 -3.42 -7.11 -1.23
N ALA A 63 -2.31 -6.65 -1.81
CA ALA A 63 -2.29 -5.57 -2.79
C ALA A 63 -2.96 -5.96 -4.13
N GLY A 64 -2.68 -7.15 -4.65
CA GLY A 64 -3.38 -7.67 -5.83
C GLY A 64 -4.88 -7.78 -5.57
N ALA A 65 -5.26 -8.46 -4.48
CA ALA A 65 -6.65 -8.70 -4.15
C ALA A 65 -7.47 -7.43 -3.89
N ILE A 66 -6.95 -6.47 -3.10
CA ILE A 66 -7.71 -5.24 -2.82
C ILE A 66 -7.91 -4.38 -4.07
N THR A 67 -6.96 -4.42 -5.01
CA THR A 67 -7.04 -3.65 -6.26
C THR A 67 -7.86 -4.36 -7.34
N MET A 68 -8.17 -5.65 -7.16
CA MET A 68 -9.14 -6.38 -7.97
C MET A 68 -10.57 -6.09 -7.50
N ASP A 69 -10.80 -6.04 -6.19
CA ASP A 69 -12.12 -5.77 -5.59
C ASP A 69 -12.54 -4.30 -5.62
N THR A 70 -11.59 -3.38 -5.84
CA THR A 70 -11.82 -1.93 -5.78
C THR A 70 -11.13 -1.20 -6.91
N ASN A 71 -11.48 0.06 -7.13
CA ASN A 71 -10.78 0.93 -8.09
C ASN A 71 -9.51 1.58 -7.51
N ALA A 72 -8.99 1.07 -6.38
CA ALA A 72 -7.80 1.60 -5.76
C ALA A 72 -6.52 1.16 -6.48
N VAL A 73 -5.44 1.91 -6.27
CA VAL A 73 -4.07 1.48 -6.57
C VAL A 73 -3.40 1.16 -5.23
N ALA A 74 -2.71 0.03 -5.16
CA ALA A 74 -1.95 -0.35 -3.97
C ALA A 74 -0.45 -0.23 -4.25
N VAL A 75 0.29 0.42 -3.33
CA VAL A 75 1.75 0.54 -3.38
C VAL A 75 2.35 -0.32 -2.28
N VAL A 76 3.31 -1.15 -2.63
CA VAL A 76 3.99 -2.09 -1.74
C VAL A 76 5.48 -1.83 -1.76
N LEU A 77 6.05 -1.50 -0.62
CA LEU A 77 7.49 -1.63 -0.37
C LEU A 77 7.75 -3.01 0.23
N SER A 78 8.63 -3.78 -0.38
CA SER A 78 8.96 -5.13 0.04
C SER A 78 10.22 -5.14 0.89
N GLU A 79 10.16 -5.76 2.06
CA GLU A 79 11.30 -5.83 2.98
C GLU A 79 12.37 -6.81 2.51
N SER A 80 11.98 -7.89 1.81
CA SER A 80 12.88 -8.96 1.41
C SER A 80 13.77 -8.61 0.23
N ASP A 81 13.31 -7.77 -0.68
CA ASP A 81 14.02 -7.38 -1.91
C ASP A 81 14.16 -5.86 -2.09
N GLY A 82 13.63 -5.04 -1.18
CA GLY A 82 13.74 -3.58 -1.24
C GLY A 82 12.91 -2.91 -2.34
N LEU A 83 12.24 -3.68 -3.19
CA LEU A 83 11.54 -3.14 -4.36
C LEU A 83 10.20 -2.49 -3.99
N VAL A 84 9.90 -1.40 -4.69
CA VAL A 84 8.60 -0.73 -4.67
C VAL A 84 7.77 -1.24 -5.85
N ARG A 85 6.56 -1.72 -5.57
CA ARG A 85 5.63 -2.21 -6.59
C ARG A 85 4.29 -1.50 -6.49
N ALA A 86 3.67 -1.21 -7.63
CA ALA A 86 2.28 -0.75 -7.67
C ALA A 86 1.38 -1.80 -8.32
N PHE A 87 0.20 -1.99 -7.73
CA PHE A 87 -0.83 -2.92 -8.19
C PHE A 87 -2.09 -2.15 -8.59
N SER A 88 -2.77 -2.62 -9.64
CA SER A 88 -4.07 -2.11 -10.08
C SER A 88 -4.83 -3.22 -10.79
N GLY A 89 -6.10 -3.44 -10.45
CA GLY A 89 -6.91 -4.47 -11.09
C GLY A 89 -6.40 -5.91 -10.87
N GLY A 90 -5.69 -6.17 -9.78
CA GLY A 90 -5.07 -7.48 -9.53
C GLY A 90 -3.66 -7.65 -10.08
N GLU A 91 -3.21 -6.76 -10.96
CA GLU A 91 -1.95 -6.89 -11.71
C GLU A 91 -0.87 -5.95 -11.18
N ILE A 92 0.41 -6.33 -11.34
CA ILE A 92 1.54 -5.42 -11.12
C ILE A 92 1.66 -4.48 -12.32
N ILE A 93 1.53 -3.19 -12.10
CA ILE A 93 1.63 -2.15 -13.14
C ILE A 93 2.94 -1.35 -13.07
N LEU A 94 3.70 -1.49 -11.98
CA LEU A 94 4.99 -0.85 -11.79
C LEU A 94 5.87 -1.71 -10.87
N GLU A 95 7.15 -1.82 -11.22
CA GLU A 95 8.20 -2.31 -10.34
C GLU A 95 9.37 -1.32 -10.42
N LEU A 96 9.86 -0.88 -9.26
CA LEU A 96 10.88 0.15 -9.13
C LEU A 96 11.90 -0.26 -8.05
N ASP A 97 13.17 -0.19 -8.42
CA ASP A 97 14.29 -0.28 -7.49
C ASP A 97 14.64 1.14 -7.01
N PRO A 98 14.38 1.47 -5.73
CA PRO A 98 14.64 2.80 -5.21
C PRO A 98 16.14 3.11 -5.07
N GLU A 99 17.03 2.11 -5.07
CA GLU A 99 18.48 2.33 -5.01
C GLU A 99 19.09 2.61 -6.40
N ALA A 100 18.36 2.27 -7.47
CA ALA A 100 18.77 2.53 -8.84
C ALA A 100 18.43 3.97 -9.33
N TYR A 101 17.84 4.80 -8.46
CA TYR A 101 17.35 6.16 -8.75
C TYR A 101 18.04 7.21 -7.88
#